data_AF-A0A7K0F7U5-F1
#
_entry.id   AF-A0A7K0F7U5-F1
#
_cell.length_a   1.000
_cell.length_b   1.000
_cell.length_c   1.000
_cell.angle_alpha   90.00
_cell.angle_beta   90.00
_cell.angle_gamma   90.00
#
_symmetry.space_group_name_H-M   'P 1'
#
loop_
_entity.id
_entity.type
_entity.pdbx_description
1 polymer ?
#
loop_
_entity_poly.entity_id
_entity_poly.type
_entity_poly.pdbx_seq_one_letter_code
_entity_poly.pdbx_strand_id
1 'polypeptide(L)' 'MTTIKINERTKTGKAFMAMFEAFFKGVEGIEIIDTDSEKNKEGESFYSPEFVAKIKKAESNIKKGKTTRLNPEDIWGSIL' A
#
# COMPACT_ATOMS: atom_id res chain seq x y z
N MET A 1 -27.51 9.49 16.52
CA MET A 1 -26.09 9.36 16.18
C MET A 1 -25.86 10.11 14.88
N THR A 2 -24.91 11.05 14.87
CA THR A 2 -24.62 11.88 13.69
C THR A 2 -23.19 11.62 13.28
N THR A 3 -22.95 11.31 12.01
CA THR A 3 -21.63 10.99 11.48
C THR A 3 -21.21 12.05 10.47
N ILE A 4 -19.98 12.54 10.61
CA ILE A 4 -19.36 13.45 9.64
C ILE A 4 -18.52 12.60 8.68
N LYS A 5 -18.78 12.73 7.38
CA LYS A 5 -17.99 12.04 6.35
C LYS A 5 -16.82 12.93 5.92
N ILE A 6 -15.60 12.42 6.05
CA ILE A 6 -14.37 13.14 5.69
C ILE A 6 -13.66 12.36 4.59
N ASN A 7 -13.26 13.03 3.52
CA ASN A 7 -12.45 12.43 2.46
C ASN A 7 -10.96 12.73 2.66
N GLU A 8 -10.22 11.78 3.20
CA GLU A 8 -8.76 11.87 3.45
C GLU A 8 -7.91 12.08 2.19
N ARG A 9 -8.46 11.88 0.98
CA ARG A 9 -7.70 12.13 -0.26
C ARG A 9 -7.70 13.61 -0.65
N THR A 10 -8.60 14.41 -0.10
CA THR A 10 -8.70 15.85 -0.38
C THR A 10 -7.81 16.68 0.55
N LYS A 11 -7.35 17.86 0.11
CA LYS A 11 -6.55 18.77 0.95
C LYS A 11 -7.27 19.14 2.25
N THR A 12 -8.56 19.47 2.15
CA THR A 12 -9.40 19.84 3.29
C THR A 12 -9.60 18.67 4.24
N GLY A 13 -9.84 17.46 3.73
CA GLY A 13 -9.99 16.27 4.58
C GLY A 13 -8.71 15.91 5.32
N LYS A 14 -7.54 16.01 4.66
CA LYS A 14 -6.24 15.82 5.34
C LYS A 14 -6.00 16.85 6.43
N ALA A 15 -6.29 18.12 6.15
CA ALA A 15 -6.13 19.21 7.13
C ALA A 15 -7.06 19.01 8.34
N PHE A 16 -8.29 18.59 8.10
CA PHE A 16 -9.24 18.27 9.16
C PHE A 16 -8.77 17.09 10.01
N MET A 17 -8.30 16.00 9.41
CA MET A 17 -7.76 14.84 10.15
C MET A 17 -6.53 15.21 10.98
N ALA A 18 -5.60 15.99 10.43
CA ALA A 18 -4.42 16.45 11.18
C ALA A 18 -4.79 17.33 12.38
N MET A 19 -5.74 18.25 12.21
CA MET A 19 -6.31 19.02 13.31
C MET A 19 -6.98 18.10 14.34
N PHE A 20 -7.79 17.16 13.86
CA PHE A 20 -8.51 16.24 14.72
C PHE A 20 -7.57 15.40 15.59
N GLU A 21 -6.54 14.80 14.99
CA GLU A 21 -5.53 14.02 15.69
C GLU A 21 -4.74 14.86 16.72
N ALA A 22 -4.50 16.13 16.44
CA ALA A 22 -3.76 17.01 17.35
C ALA A 22 -4.58 17.43 18.59
N PHE A 23 -5.88 17.66 18.42
CA PHE A 23 -6.72 18.27 19.47
C PHE A 23 -7.69 17.32 20.15
N PHE A 24 -8.13 16.27 19.47
CA PHE A 24 -9.24 15.42 19.93
C PHE A 24 -8.86 13.95 20.13
N LYS A 25 -7.61 13.59 19.82
CA LYS A 25 -7.11 12.22 20.04
C LYS A 25 -7.09 11.89 21.52
N GLY A 26 -7.93 10.93 21.92
CA GLY A 26 -8.03 10.43 23.31
C GLY A 26 -9.00 11.20 24.21
N VAL A 27 -9.79 12.13 23.66
CA VAL A 27 -10.87 12.79 24.42
C VAL A 27 -12.06 11.84 24.55
N GLU A 28 -12.55 11.69 25.78
CA GLU A 28 -13.70 10.86 26.10
C GLU A 28 -14.97 11.41 25.43
N GLY A 29 -15.67 10.59 24.64
CA GLY A 29 -16.89 10.97 23.91
C GLY A 29 -16.71 11.24 22.40
N ILE A 30 -15.49 11.11 21.86
CA ILE A 30 -15.22 11.22 20.43
C ILE A 30 -14.69 9.89 19.89
N GLU A 31 -15.30 9.38 18.82
CA GLU A 31 -14.94 8.12 18.17
C GLU A 31 -14.64 8.34 16.68
N ILE A 32 -13.54 7.77 16.19
CA ILE A 32 -13.23 7.72 14.76
C ILE A 32 -13.76 6.40 14.22
N ILE A 33 -14.72 6.48 13.30
CA ILE A 33 -15.25 5.31 12.60
C ILE A 33 -14.64 5.33 11.19
N ASP A 34 -13.55 4.59 10.98
CA ASP A 34 -13.01 4.39 9.63
C ASP A 34 -13.87 3.33 8.91
N THR A 35 -14.51 3.75 7.82
CA THR A 35 -15.39 2.89 7.01
C THR A 35 -14.65 2.25 5.83
N ASP A 36 -13.42 2.69 5.54
CA ASP A 36 -12.56 2.12 4.53
C ASP A 36 -11.65 1.06 5.17
N SER A 37 -12.20 -0.14 5.39
CA SER A 37 -11.52 -1.31 5.93
C SER A 37 -10.46 -1.94 5.01
N GLU A 38 -9.87 -1.17 4.08
CA GLU A 38 -8.79 -1.61 3.17
C GLU A 38 -7.49 -0.82 3.32
N LYS A 39 -7.35 0.01 4.36
CA LYS A 39 -6.02 0.50 4.75
C LYS A 39 -5.33 -0.59 5.56
N ASN A 40 -4.53 -1.41 4.87
CA ASN A 40 -3.58 -2.31 5.54
C ASN A 40 -2.75 -1.49 6.55
N LYS A 41 -2.60 -2.02 7.77
CA LYS A 41 -1.81 -1.37 8.83
C LYS A 41 -0.36 -1.22 8.37
N GLU A 42 0.35 -0.21 8.86
CA GLU A 42 1.80 -0.09 8.62
C GLU A 42 2.50 -1.41 8.98
N GLY A 43 3.06 -2.09 7.97
CA GLY A 43 3.70 -3.40 8.09
C GLY A 43 2.99 -4.56 7.38
N GLU A 44 1.73 -4.39 6.97
CA GLU A 44 0.99 -5.39 6.20
C GLU A 44 1.14 -5.14 4.69
N SER A 45 1.66 -6.16 3.98
CA SER A 45 1.83 -6.11 2.52
C SER A 45 0.47 -6.19 1.84
N PHE A 46 0.20 -5.27 0.91
CA PHE A 46 -0.95 -5.33 -0.02
C PHE A 46 -0.93 -6.58 -0.91
N TYR A 47 0.23 -7.21 -1.06
CA TYR A 47 0.42 -8.37 -1.91
C TYR A 47 0.37 -9.67 -1.10
N SER A 48 -0.16 -10.72 -1.73
CA SER A 48 -0.16 -12.07 -1.16
C SER A 48 1.26 -12.52 -0.78
N PRO A 49 1.41 -13.35 0.27
CA PRO A 49 2.71 -13.89 0.65
C PRO A 49 3.42 -14.60 -0.51
N GLU A 50 2.66 -15.27 -1.38
CA GLU A 50 3.17 -15.95 -2.57
C GLU A 50 3.78 -14.98 -3.59
N PHE A 51 3.12 -13.83 -3.83
CA PHE A 51 3.64 -12.80 -4.70
C PHE A 51 4.97 -12.24 -4.15
N VAL A 52 5.01 -11.90 -2.87
CA VAL A 52 6.22 -11.39 -2.22
C VAL A 52 7.36 -12.40 -2.30
N ALA A 53 7.08 -13.69 -2.07
CA ALA A 53 8.07 -14.76 -2.20
C ALA A 53 8.60 -14.89 -3.64
N LYS A 54 7.73 -14.78 -4.64
CA LYS A 54 8.10 -14.81 -6.06
C LYS A 54 9.06 -13.66 -6.41
N ILE A 55 8.78 -12.44 -5.94
CA ILE A 55 9.64 -11.27 -6.18
C ILE A 55 11.00 -11.43 -5.52
N LYS A 56 11.05 -11.84 -4.24
CA LYS A 56 12.32 -12.08 -3.53
C LYS A 56 13.17 -13.16 -4.21
N LYS A 57 12.53 -14.21 -4.73
CA LYS A 57 13.20 -15.26 -5.51
C LYS A 57 13.78 -14.71 -6.81
N ALA A 58 13.03 -13.88 -7.53
CA ALA A 58 13.49 -13.22 -8.75
C ALA A 58 14.70 -12.32 -8.47
N GLU A 59 14.66 -11.51 -7.41
CA GLU A 59 15.78 -10.67 -6.98
C GLU A 59 17.05 -11.50 -6.69
N SER A 60 16.90 -12.61 -5.97
CA SER A 60 18.04 -13.51 -5.69
C SER A 60 18.62 -14.12 -6.96
N ASN A 61 17.78 -14.49 -7.92
CA ASN A 61 18.23 -15.02 -9.21
C ASN A 61 19.01 -13.98 -10.01
N ILE A 62 18.55 -12.72 -10.03
CA ILE A 62 19.24 -11.60 -10.69
C ILE A 62 20.63 -11.40 -10.09
N LYS A 63 20.74 -11.33 -8.75
CA LYS A 63 22.04 -11.20 -8.07
C LYS A 63 23.01 -12.34 -8.35
N LYS A 64 22.48 -13.54 -8.62
CA LYS A 64 23.26 -14.74 -8.97
C LYS A 64 23.53 -14.89 -10.47
N GLY A 65 23.10 -13.94 -11.31
CA GLY A 65 23.24 -14.03 -12.76
C GLY A 65 22.36 -15.10 -13.43
N LYS A 66 21.37 -15.64 -12.71
CA LYS A 66 20.38 -16.60 -13.25
C LYS A 66 19.27 -15.86 -13.99
N THR A 67 19.66 -15.16 -15.05
CA THR A 67 18.79 -14.30 -15.85
C THR A 67 18.88 -14.65 -17.33
N THR A 68 17.78 -14.54 -18.04
CA THR A 68 17.76 -14.66 -19.50
C THR A 68 18.07 -13.29 -20.10
N ARG A 69 19.06 -13.22 -20.98
CA ARG A 69 19.32 -12.00 -21.76
C ARG A 69 18.29 -11.91 -22.88
N LEU A 70 17.49 -10.85 -22.87
CA LEU A 70 16.50 -10.61 -23.90
C LEU A 70 17.12 -9.83 -25.06
N ASN A 71 16.81 -10.24 -26.28
CA ASN A 71 17.02 -9.42 -27.47
C ASN A 71 15.92 -8.34 -27.52
N PRO A 72 16.26 -7.03 -27.52
CA PRO A 72 15.25 -5.97 -27.63
C PRO A 72 14.49 -5.99 -28.96
N GLU A 73 15.12 -6.49 -30.03
CA GLU A 73 14.52 -6.55 -31.37
C GLU A 73 13.59 -7.76 -31.54
N ASP A 74 13.76 -8.79 -30.71
CA ASP A 74 12.88 -9.96 -30.67
C ASP A 74 12.73 -10.47 -29.23
N ILE A 75 11.86 -9.78 -28.50
CA ILE A 75 11.57 -10.09 -27.11
C ILE A 75 10.97 -11.50 -27.01
N TRP A 76 10.01 -11.84 -27.88
CA TRP A 76 9.28 -13.11 -27.82
C TRP A 76 10.17 -14.32 -28.16
N GLY A 77 11.02 -14.21 -29.18
CA GLY A 77 12.01 -15.25 -29.52
C GLY A 77 13.09 -15.44 -28.46
N SER A 78 13.23 -14.50 -27.52
CA SER A 78 14.15 -14.63 -26.38
C SER A 78 13.55 -15.35 -25.17
N ILE A 79 12.24 -15.60 -25.18
CA ILE A 79 11.50 -16.24 -24.06
C ILE A 79 10.85 -17.59 -24.45
N LEU A 80 10.83 -17.93 -25.74
CA LEU A 80 10.41 -19.22 -26.28
C LEU A 80 11.59 -20.18 -26.42
#